data_AF-A0A1G3QK59-F1
#
_entry.id   AF-A0A1G3QK59-F1
#
_cell.length_a   1.000
_cell.length_b   1.000
_cell.length_c   1.000
_cell.angle_alpha   90.00
_cell.angle_beta   90.00
_cell.angle_gamma   90.00
#
_symmetry.space_group_name_H-M   'P 1'
#
loop_
_entity.id
_entity.type
_entity.pdbx_description
1 polymer ?
#
loop_
_entity_poly.entity_id
_entity_poly.type
_entity_poly.pdbx_seq_one_letter_code
_entity_poly.pdbx_strand_id
1 'polypeptide(L)'
;MPRPRIFGYLAVLSTLILAGLVTYSLYLLTAENIEYSGTDLNKINNFTFYAVALPLSLVSVMVIGTGFWIGWTILTIKVVPPMPDIADKKDYSKIKAFFLCLFTLCLGALLLYGISIKNFWALAIPAAAISLVILGAIFWVGIAIITTRSTLPEEKK
;
A
#
# COMPACT_ATOMS: atom_id res chain seq x y z
N MET A 1 -19.85 -19.05 -16.81
CA MET A 1 -18.68 -19.57 -16.05
C MET A 1 -18.80 -19.14 -14.59
N PRO A 2 -18.92 -20.07 -13.62
CA PRO A 2 -18.94 -19.72 -12.20
C PRO A 2 -17.59 -19.11 -11.83
N ARG A 3 -17.56 -17.84 -11.41
CA ARG A 3 -16.33 -17.22 -10.90
C ARG A 3 -15.96 -17.95 -9.60
N PRO A 4 -14.78 -18.57 -9.51
CA PRO A 4 -14.38 -19.28 -8.31
C PRO A 4 -14.16 -18.27 -7.17
N ARG A 5 -15.18 -18.14 -6.31
CA ARG A 5 -15.12 -17.39 -5.03
C ARG A 5 -13.96 -17.84 -4.14
N ILE A 6 -13.37 -19.00 -4.44
CA ILE A 6 -12.17 -19.56 -3.82
C ILE A 6 -11.02 -18.55 -3.78
N PHE A 7 -10.82 -17.74 -4.84
CA PHE A 7 -9.74 -16.76 -4.88
C PHE A 7 -9.96 -15.61 -3.91
N GLY A 8 -11.22 -15.21 -3.68
CA GLY A 8 -11.56 -14.19 -2.68
C GLY A 8 -11.25 -14.65 -1.26
N TYR A 9 -11.65 -15.88 -0.91
CA TYR A 9 -11.34 -16.46 0.40
C TYR A 9 -9.84 -16.65 0.62
N LEU A 10 -9.11 -17.10 -0.41
CA LEU A 10 -7.66 -17.32 -0.32
C LEU A 10 -6.89 -15.99 -0.16
N ALA A 11 -7.34 -14.93 -0.84
CA ALA A 11 -6.80 -13.58 -0.67
C ALA A 11 -7.02 -13.07 0.76
N VAL A 12 -8.24 -13.18 1.30
CA VAL A 12 -8.56 -12.75 2.67
C VAL A 12 -7.73 -13.53 3.70
N LEU A 13 -7.64 -14.86 3.55
CA LEU A 13 -6.88 -15.72 4.47
C LEU A 13 -5.39 -15.38 4.44
N SER A 14 -4.80 -15.18 3.26
CA SER A 14 -3.41 -14.75 3.13
C SER A 14 -3.16 -13.40 3.81
N THR A 15 -4.04 -12.41 3.60
CA THR A 15 -3.90 -11.10 4.26
C THR A 15 -4.01 -11.17 5.78
N LEU A 16 -4.88 -12.03 6.31
CA LEU A 16 -5.06 -12.20 7.74
C LEU A 16 -3.80 -12.78 8.40
N ILE A 17 -3.17 -13.76 7.75
CA ILE A 17 -1.91 -14.36 8.21
C ILE A 17 -0.78 -13.32 8.21
N LEU A 18 -0.61 -12.60 7.10
CA LEU A 18 0.43 -11.57 7.01
C LEU A 18 0.18 -10.40 7.99
N ALA A 19 -1.08 -9.99 8.19
CA ALA A 19 -1.43 -8.96 9.17
C ALA A 19 -1.09 -9.41 10.60
N GLY A 20 -1.35 -10.68 10.95
CA GLY A 20 -0.95 -11.26 12.23
C GLY A 20 0.57 -11.28 12.46
N LEU A 21 1.35 -11.55 11.41
CA LEU A 21 2.81 -11.46 11.46
C LEU A 21 3.30 -10.02 11.68
N VAL A 22 2.68 -9.05 11.01
CA VAL A 22 3.03 -7.63 11.19
C VAL A 22 2.69 -7.16 12.61
N THR A 23 1.51 -7.47 13.14
CA THR A 23 1.15 -7.09 14.51
C THR A 23 2.03 -7.78 15.55
N TYR A 24 2.39 -9.05 15.33
CA TYR A 24 3.33 -9.76 16.19
C TYR A 24 4.73 -9.10 16.19
N SER A 25 5.22 -8.67 15.03
CA SER A 25 6.50 -7.94 14.95
C SER A 25 6.44 -6.61 15.73
N LEU A 26 5.37 -5.84 15.60
CA LEU A 26 5.19 -4.58 16.33
C LEU A 26 5.11 -4.80 17.85
N TYR A 27 4.47 -5.90 18.28
CA TYR A 27 4.43 -6.29 19.68
C TYR A 27 5.83 -6.62 20.21
N LEU A 28 6.65 -7.35 19.44
CA LEU A 28 8.03 -7.67 19.82
C LEU A 28 8.91 -6.42 19.91
N LEU A 29 8.82 -5.52 18.93
CA LEU A 29 9.49 -4.21 18.93
C LEU A 29 9.12 -3.35 20.15
N THR A 30 7.84 -3.38 20.55
CA THR A 30 7.35 -2.62 21.71
C THR A 30 7.78 -3.26 23.03
N ALA A 31 7.78 -4.59 23.10
CA ALA A 31 8.19 -5.35 24.28
C ALA A 31 9.69 -5.23 24.57
N GLU A 32 10.53 -5.21 23.53
CA GLU A 32 11.98 -5.11 23.67
C GLU A 32 12.50 -3.69 23.94
N ASN A 33 11.62 -2.67 24.09
CA ASN A 33 11.99 -1.27 24.32
C ASN A 33 13.19 -0.84 23.47
N ILE A 34 13.15 -1.17 22.18
CA ILE A 34 14.18 -0.74 21.22
C ILE A 34 14.02 0.77 21.13
N GLU A 35 14.76 1.51 21.95
CA GLU A 35 14.77 2.96 21.95
C GLU A 35 14.96 3.46 20.51
N TYR A 36 14.45 4.65 20.22
CA TYR A 36 14.57 5.37 18.94
C TYR A 36 16.03 5.64 18.48
N SER A 37 17.02 4.93 19.03
CA SER A 37 18.42 5.29 19.05
C SER A 37 19.33 4.09 18.81
N GLY A 38 20.13 4.14 17.74
CA GLY A 38 21.49 3.60 17.78
C GLY A 38 21.81 2.32 16.99
N THR A 39 20.87 1.69 16.29
CA THR A 39 21.22 0.58 15.38
C THR A 39 21.78 1.12 14.06
N ASP A 40 23.05 1.50 14.12
CA ASP A 40 23.84 1.93 12.97
C ASP A 40 24.04 0.76 11.99
N LEU A 41 23.31 0.77 10.88
CA LEU A 41 23.47 -0.24 9.82
C LEU A 41 24.82 -0.12 9.10
N ASN A 42 25.62 0.91 9.44
CA ASN A 42 27.03 1.02 9.06
C ASN A 42 27.91 -0.11 9.60
N LYS A 43 27.51 -0.76 10.70
CA LYS A 43 28.25 -1.91 11.27
C LYS A 43 27.99 -3.21 10.53
N ILE A 44 26.99 -3.25 9.66
CA ILE A 44 26.62 -4.43 8.87
C ILE A 44 27.39 -4.39 7.55
N ASN A 45 27.80 -5.57 7.06
CA ASN A 45 28.45 -5.70 5.77
C ASN A 45 27.58 -5.07 4.67
N ASN A 46 28.18 -4.18 3.86
CA ASN A 46 27.51 -3.48 2.76
C ASN A 46 26.75 -4.45 1.84
N PHE A 47 27.29 -5.64 1.60
CA PHE A 47 26.64 -6.64 0.73
C PHE A 47 25.30 -7.12 1.31
N THR A 48 25.24 -7.39 2.62
CA THR A 48 24.01 -7.79 3.31
C THR A 48 22.98 -6.65 3.32
N PHE A 49 23.43 -5.42 3.54
CA PHE A 49 22.55 -4.25 3.52
C PHE A 49 21.90 -4.06 2.14
N TYR A 50 22.70 -4.07 1.06
CA TYR A 50 22.16 -3.90 -0.30
C TYR A 50 21.27 -5.06 -0.74
N ALA A 51 21.57 -6.30 -0.33
CA ALA A 51 20.75 -7.47 -0.66
C ALA A 51 19.31 -7.34 -0.15
N VAL A 52 19.09 -6.71 1.00
CA VAL A 52 17.76 -6.49 1.59
C VAL A 52 17.16 -5.15 1.14
N ALA A 53 17.97 -4.08 1.08
CA ALA A 53 17.49 -2.74 0.75
C ALA A 53 17.09 -2.59 -0.72
N LEU A 54 17.76 -3.26 -1.66
CA LEU A 54 17.43 -3.18 -3.09
C LEU A 54 16.01 -3.70 -3.41
N PRO A 55 15.62 -4.94 -3.07
CA PRO A 55 14.28 -5.43 -3.39
C PRO A 55 13.21 -4.62 -2.67
N LEU A 56 13.43 -4.23 -1.41
CA LEU A 56 12.48 -3.41 -0.65
C LEU A 56 12.30 -2.03 -1.27
N SER A 57 13.40 -1.35 -1.63
CA SER A 57 13.33 -0.04 -2.27
C SER A 57 12.69 -0.11 -3.65
N LEU A 58 12.97 -1.15 -4.44
CA LEU A 58 12.38 -1.34 -5.76
C LEU A 58 10.85 -1.51 -5.69
N VAL A 59 10.37 -2.39 -4.81
CA VAL A 59 8.92 -2.58 -4.60
C VAL A 59 8.29 -1.29 -4.08
N SER A 60 8.93 -0.63 -3.12
CA SER A 60 8.40 0.60 -2.53
C SER A 60 8.30 1.74 -3.54
N VAL A 61 9.32 1.94 -4.38
CA VAL A 61 9.31 2.95 -5.44
C VAL A 61 8.25 2.63 -6.49
N MET A 62 8.02 1.36 -6.83
CA MET A 62 6.92 0.99 -7.74
C MET A 62 5.54 1.33 -7.15
N VAL A 63 5.31 1.05 -5.87
CA VAL A 63 4.03 1.35 -5.21
C VAL A 63 3.82 2.86 -5.05
N ILE A 64 4.86 3.59 -4.64
CA ILE A 64 4.82 5.05 -4.54
C ILE A 64 4.60 5.67 -5.93
N GLY A 65 5.29 5.17 -6.95
CA GLY A 65 5.15 5.62 -8.33
C GLY A 65 3.74 5.42 -8.88
N THR A 66 3.12 4.26 -8.64
CA THR A 66 1.73 4.01 -9.04
C THR A 66 0.75 4.88 -8.27
N GLY A 67 0.94 5.07 -6.96
CA GLY A 67 0.13 6.00 -6.16
C GLY A 67 0.23 7.45 -6.64
N PHE A 68 1.44 7.93 -6.88
CA PHE A 68 1.70 9.27 -7.41
C PHE A 68 1.09 9.44 -8.81
N TRP A 69 1.23 8.44 -9.69
CA TRP A 69 0.64 8.45 -11.03
C TRP A 69 -0.89 8.53 -10.99
N ILE A 70 -1.54 7.74 -10.12
CA ILE A 70 -3.00 7.77 -9.93
C ILE A 70 -3.45 9.14 -9.37
N GLY A 71 -2.74 9.68 -8.37
CA GLY A 71 -3.04 11.00 -7.82
C GLY A 71 -2.91 12.12 -8.86
N TRP A 72 -1.83 12.08 -9.66
CA TRP A 72 -1.56 13.04 -10.72
C TRP A 72 -2.58 12.99 -11.85
N THR A 73 -2.97 11.80 -12.28
CA THR A 73 -3.99 11.62 -13.33
C THR A 73 -5.36 12.15 -12.87
N ILE A 74 -5.80 11.88 -11.64
CA ILE A 74 -7.07 12.42 -11.11
C ILE A 74 -7.06 13.95 -11.05
N LEU A 75 -5.91 14.54 -10.72
CA LEU A 75 -5.75 16.00 -10.62
C LEU A 75 -5.79 16.69 -11.99
N THR A 76 -5.31 16.01 -13.03
CA THR A 76 -5.23 16.53 -14.42
C THR A 76 -6.48 16.25 -15.25
N ILE A 77 -7.31 15.27 -14.88
CA ILE A 77 -8.58 15.01 -15.56
C ILE A 77 -9.49 16.23 -15.45
N LYS A 78 -9.75 16.86 -16.60
CA LYS A 78 -10.89 17.77 -16.76
C LYS A 78 -12.11 16.90 -16.99
N VAL A 79 -13.01 16.88 -16.01
CA VAL A 79 -14.35 16.30 -16.17
C VAL A 79 -15.07 17.09 -17.27
N VAL A 80 -15.05 16.55 -18.49
CA VAL A 80 -15.97 16.98 -19.56
C VAL A 80 -17.33 16.41 -19.16
N PRO A 81 -18.42 17.20 -19.11
CA PRO A 81 -19.71 16.71 -18.65
C PRO A 81 -20.40 15.91 -19.76
N PRO A 82 -20.55 14.59 -19.62
CA PRO A 82 -21.79 13.94 -20.05
C PRO A 82 -22.36 13.03 -18.94
N MET A 83 -22.32 13.45 -17.67
CA MET A 83 -23.04 12.78 -16.59
C MET A 83 -23.84 13.78 -15.75
N PRO A 84 -25.18 13.77 -15.85
CA PRO A 84 -26.06 14.73 -15.18
C PRO A 84 -26.21 14.52 -13.66
N ASP A 85 -25.69 13.43 -13.09
CA ASP A 85 -25.88 13.09 -11.66
C ASP A 85 -24.74 13.53 -10.70
N ILE A 86 -23.60 14.03 -11.21
CA ILE A 86 -22.42 14.39 -10.38
C ILE A 86 -22.19 15.91 -10.33
N ALA A 87 -22.85 16.68 -11.20
CA ALA A 87 -22.60 18.12 -11.34
C ALA A 87 -22.92 18.97 -10.08
N ASP A 88 -23.86 18.51 -9.23
CA ASP A 88 -24.32 19.28 -8.07
C ASP A 88 -23.65 18.92 -6.73
N LYS A 89 -22.80 17.88 -6.67
CA LYS A 89 -22.03 17.56 -5.46
C LYS A 89 -20.66 18.21 -5.51
N LYS A 90 -20.32 18.98 -4.47
CA LYS A 90 -18.96 19.51 -4.27
C LYS A 90 -17.95 18.37 -4.28
N ASP A 91 -17.25 18.21 -5.39
CA ASP A 91 -16.29 17.13 -5.60
C ASP A 91 -15.04 17.33 -4.73
N TYR A 92 -15.04 16.71 -3.55
CA TYR A 92 -13.83 16.56 -2.74
C TYR A 92 -12.80 15.60 -3.36
N SER A 93 -13.08 15.01 -4.53
CA SER A 93 -12.18 14.07 -5.21
C SER A 93 -10.82 14.69 -5.55
N LYS A 94 -10.78 15.95 -5.98
CA LYS A 94 -9.51 16.65 -6.26
C LYS A 94 -8.69 16.90 -4.99
N ILE A 95 -9.33 17.24 -3.87
CA ILE A 95 -8.64 17.43 -2.58
C ILE A 95 -8.04 16.10 -2.09
N LYS A 96 -8.80 15.00 -2.20
CA LYS A 96 -8.34 13.67 -1.80
C LYS A 96 -7.15 13.21 -2.65
N ALA A 97 -7.20 13.46 -3.96
CA ALA A 97 -6.08 13.17 -4.86
C ALA A 97 -4.83 14.00 -4.55
N PHE A 98 -4.99 15.28 -4.18
CA PHE A 98 -3.88 16.12 -3.75
C PHE A 98 -3.21 15.58 -2.47
N PHE A 99 -4.00 15.21 -1.46
CA PHE A 99 -3.46 14.59 -0.23
C PHE A 99 -2.78 13.26 -0.49
N LEU A 100 -3.33 12.44 -1.40
CA LEU A 100 -2.71 11.17 -1.80
C LEU A 100 -1.34 11.41 -2.44
N CYS A 101 -1.25 12.36 -3.39
CA CYS A 101 0.00 12.75 -4.03
C CYS A 101 1.03 13.26 -3.00
N LEU A 102 0.62 14.16 -2.11
CA LEU A 102 1.47 14.70 -1.05
C LEU A 102 1.99 13.60 -0.10
N PHE A 103 1.14 12.66 0.29
CA PHE A 103 1.52 11.55 1.15
C PHE A 103 2.52 10.62 0.45
N THR A 104 2.27 10.27 -0.82
CA THR A 104 3.20 9.43 -1.60
C THR A 104 4.57 10.10 -1.79
N LEU A 105 4.60 11.41 -2.00
CA LEU A 105 5.84 12.17 -2.16
C LEU A 105 6.63 12.25 -0.83
N CYS A 106 5.92 12.48 0.28
CA CYS A 106 6.51 12.48 1.62
C CYS A 106 7.13 11.11 1.97
N LEU A 107 6.40 10.01 1.72
CA LEU A 107 6.88 8.65 1.93
C LEU A 107 8.09 8.30 1.04
N GLY A 108 8.09 8.75 -0.21
CA GLY A 108 9.23 8.58 -1.11
C GLY A 108 10.49 9.31 -0.64
N ALA A 109 10.34 10.56 -0.18
CA ALA A 109 11.43 11.33 0.39
C ALA A 109 11.97 10.69 1.66
N LEU A 110 11.09 10.20 2.55
CA LEU A 110 11.47 9.52 3.78
C LEU A 110 12.27 8.23 3.50
N LEU A 111 11.88 7.48 2.46
CA LEU A 111 12.56 6.26 2.04
C LEU A 111 13.97 6.56 1.50
N LEU A 112 14.10 7.53 0.60
CA LEU A 112 15.40 7.96 0.06
C LEU A 112 16.34 8.48 1.15
N TYR A 113 15.79 9.23 2.11
CA TYR A 113 16.52 9.68 3.29
C TYR A 113 16.96 8.52 4.18
N GLY A 114 16.09 7.53 4.41
CA GLY A 114 16.42 6.34 5.20
C GLY A 114 17.52 5.47 4.60
N ILE A 115 17.55 5.34 3.26
CA ILE A 115 18.64 4.65 2.55
C ILE A 115 19.96 5.42 2.68
N SER A 116 19.92 6.75 2.55
CA SER A 116 21.13 7.59 2.55
C SER A 116 21.85 7.61 3.89
N ILE A 117 21.10 7.62 4.99
CA ILE A 117 21.66 7.62 6.36
C ILE A 117 21.91 6.19 6.86
N LYS A 118 21.46 5.16 6.12
CA LYS A 118 21.44 3.77 6.59
C LYS A 118 20.82 3.66 7.99
N ASN A 119 19.74 4.40 8.24
CA ASN A 119 19.06 4.40 9.52
C ASN A 119 17.87 3.42 9.49
N PHE A 120 17.81 2.52 10.47
CA PHE A 120 16.81 1.44 10.51
C PHE A 120 15.38 1.97 10.58
N TRP A 121 15.13 3.01 11.40
CA TRP A 121 13.79 3.57 11.60
C TRP A 121 13.24 4.33 10.39
N ALA A 122 14.09 5.10 9.71
CA ALA A 122 13.69 5.86 8.52
C ALA A 122 13.37 4.95 7.33
N LEU A 123 13.84 3.70 7.34
CA LEU A 123 13.53 2.69 6.32
C LEU A 123 12.35 1.79 6.74
N ALA A 124 12.23 1.48 8.03
CA ALA A 124 11.17 0.64 8.58
C ALA A 124 9.78 1.31 8.52
N ILE A 125 9.68 2.62 8.80
CA ILE A 125 8.40 3.34 8.79
C ILE A 125 7.76 3.36 7.39
N PRO A 126 8.47 3.78 6.30
CA PRO A 126 7.91 3.73 4.96
C PRO A 126 7.54 2.30 4.54
N ALA A 127 8.38 1.32 4.86
CA ALA A 127 8.13 -0.08 4.51
C ALA A 127 6.87 -0.63 5.22
N ALA A 128 6.69 -0.31 6.50
CA ALA A 128 5.51 -0.70 7.27
C ALA A 128 4.23 -0.02 6.75
N ALA A 129 4.31 1.27 6.39
CA ALA A 129 3.15 1.96 5.81
C ALA A 129 2.73 1.34 4.47
N ILE A 130 3.69 1.01 3.60
CA ILE A 130 3.43 0.39 2.29
C ILE A 130 2.85 -1.02 2.46
N SER A 131 3.39 -1.83 3.39
CA SER A 131 2.86 -3.17 3.63
C SER A 131 1.41 -3.13 4.13
N LEU A 132 1.07 -2.16 4.99
CA LEU A 132 -0.30 -1.96 5.48
C LEU A 132 -1.26 -1.57 4.36
N VAL A 133 -0.84 -0.69 3.44
CA VAL A 133 -1.64 -0.29 2.28
C VAL A 133 -1.90 -1.48 1.35
N ILE A 134 -0.86 -2.27 1.05
CA ILE A 134 -1.00 -3.45 0.19
C ILE A 134 -1.91 -4.50 0.84
N LEU A 135 -1.73 -4.78 2.13
CA LEU A 135 -2.59 -5.70 2.88
C LEU A 135 -4.05 -5.24 2.89
N GLY A 136 -4.29 -3.95 3.14
CA GLY A 136 -5.61 -3.35 3.09
C GLY A 136 -6.25 -3.45 1.70
N ALA A 137 -5.48 -3.21 0.63
CA ALA A 137 -5.97 -3.32 -0.74
C ALA A 137 -6.34 -4.76 -1.11
N ILE A 138 -5.48 -5.74 -0.80
CA ILE A 138 -5.76 -7.16 -1.08
C ILE A 138 -6.96 -7.64 -0.27
N PHE A 139 -7.06 -7.23 0.99
CA PHE A 139 -8.19 -7.57 1.86
C PHE A 139 -9.50 -6.99 1.31
N TRP A 140 -9.49 -5.72 0.91
CA TRP A 140 -10.64 -5.06 0.30
C TRP A 140 -11.09 -5.73 -1.00
N VAL A 141 -10.15 -6.05 -1.90
CA VAL A 141 -10.43 -6.76 -3.15
C VAL A 141 -10.98 -8.16 -2.88
N GLY A 142 -10.41 -8.88 -1.90
CA GLY A 142 -10.91 -10.20 -1.47
C GLY A 142 -12.37 -10.14 -1.03
N ILE A 143 -12.74 -9.16 -0.20
CA ILE A 143 -14.13 -8.92 0.22
C ILE A 143 -15.02 -8.55 -0.97
N ALA A 144 -14.56 -7.70 -1.89
CA ALA A 144 -15.33 -7.32 -3.07
C ALA A 144 -15.65 -8.55 -3.95
N ILE A 145 -14.68 -9.46 -4.17
CA ILE A 145 -14.89 -10.68 -4.94
C ILE A 145 -15.93 -11.58 -4.26
N ILE A 146 -15.87 -11.74 -2.93
CA ILE A 146 -16.82 -12.56 -2.16
C ILE A 146 -18.24 -11.98 -2.24
N THR A 147 -18.38 -10.66 -2.17
CA THR A 147 -19.67 -9.97 -2.09
C THR A 147 -20.35 -9.74 -3.45
N THR A 148 -19.61 -9.80 -4.56
CA THR A 148 -20.23 -9.71 -5.91
C THR A 148 -21.23 -10.85 -6.15
N ARG A 149 -22.51 -10.50 -6.37
CA ARG A 149 -23.55 -11.42 -6.86
C ARG A 149 -23.33 -11.65 -8.35
N SER A 150 -23.44 -12.90 -8.80
CA SER A 150 -23.49 -13.27 -10.21
C SER A 150 -24.79 -12.71 -10.82
N THR A 151 -24.73 -11.51 -11.40
CA THR A 151 -25.86 -10.85 -12.08
C THR A 151 -26.09 -11.33 -13.51
N LEU A 152 -25.40 -12.38 -13.97
CA LEU A 152 -25.69 -13.00 -15.26
C LEU A 152 -26.80 -14.04 -15.07
N PRO A 153 -27.95 -13.92 -15.75
CA PRO A 153 -28.97 -14.95 -15.73
C PRO A 153 -28.37 -16.28 -16.18
N GLU A 154 -28.74 -17.38 -15.53
CA GLU A 154 -28.39 -18.72 -15.99
C GLU A 154 -28.90 -18.87 -17.42
N GLU A 155 -27.99 -19.09 -18.36
CA GLU A 155 -28.33 -19.52 -19.71
C GLU A 155 -29.02 -20.88 -19.56
N LYS A 156 -30.36 -20.88 -19.61
CA LYS A 156 -31.17 -22.10 -19.64
C LYS A 156 -30.79 -22.86 -20.90
N LYS A 157 -30.12 -24.00 -20.70
CA LYS A 157 -29.92 -25.02 -21.72
C LYS A 157 -31.23 -25.75 -22.01
#